data_AF-A0A2W0APC6-F1
#
_entry.id   AF-A0A2W0APC6-F1
#
_cell.length_a   1.000
_cell.length_b   1.000
_cell.length_c   1.000
_cell.angle_alpha   90.00
_cell.angle_beta   90.00
_cell.angle_gamma   90.00
#
_symmetry.space_group_name_H-M   'P 1'
#
loop_
_entity.id
_entity.type
_entity.pdbx_description
1 polymer ?
#
loop_
_entity_poly.entity_id
_entity_poly.type
_entity_poly.pdbx_seq_one_letter_code
_entity_poly.pdbx_strand_id
1 'polypeptide(L)'
;MKTPPCERHKNLQMVPFFIEYTSGPVSGHVCPVPGCGRHHTENGYFDLADGKPAREEEPLKNKITLARDEILRVIRSRAGA
;
A
#
# COMPACT_ATOMS: atom_id res chain seq x y z
N MET A 1 -3.90 -19.78 -3.51
CA MET A 1 -2.84 -18.79 -3.20
C MET A 1 -1.86 -19.43 -2.24
N LYS A 2 -0.55 -19.35 -2.49
CA LYS A 2 0.47 -19.93 -1.60
C LYS A 2 0.69 -18.95 -0.44
N THR A 3 0.55 -19.44 0.78
CA THR A 3 0.71 -18.63 1.99
C THR A 3 2.15 -18.12 2.12
N PRO A 4 2.40 -16.81 2.15
CA PRO A 4 3.76 -16.30 2.27
C PRO A 4 4.31 -16.58 3.68
N PRO A 5 5.60 -16.95 3.80
CA PRO A 5 6.26 -16.98 5.10
C PRO A 5 6.56 -15.56 5.57
N CYS A 6 6.49 -15.32 6.87
CA CYS A 6 6.95 -14.06 7.44
C CYS A 6 8.49 -14.04 7.43
N GLU A 7 9.13 -13.01 6.89
CA GLU A 7 10.60 -12.89 6.88
C GLU A 7 11.24 -12.94 8.27
N ARG A 8 10.53 -12.43 9.29
CA ARG A 8 10.98 -12.45 10.70
C ARG A 8 10.77 -13.83 11.35
N HIS A 9 9.82 -14.60 10.85
CA HIS A 9 9.41 -15.89 11.41
C HIS A 9 9.28 -16.93 10.28
N LYS A 10 10.42 -17.28 9.67
CA LYS A 10 10.47 -18.13 8.46
C LYS A 10 9.88 -19.54 8.64
N ASN A 11 9.81 -20.00 9.89
CA ASN A 11 9.24 -21.31 10.24
C ASN A 11 7.71 -21.27 10.42
N LEU A 12 7.08 -20.08 10.31
CA LEU A 12 5.65 -19.90 10.47
C LEU A 12 5.02 -19.38 9.18
N GLN A 13 3.89 -19.97 8.83
CA GLN A 13 3.05 -19.46 7.76
C GLN A 13 2.20 -18.30 8.28
N MET A 14 2.04 -17.27 7.46
CA MET A 14 1.13 -16.17 7.78
C MET A 14 -0.34 -16.65 7.67
N VAL A 15 -1.25 -16.09 8.44
CA VAL A 15 -2.67 -16.49 8.45
C VAL A 15 -3.45 -15.53 7.56
N PRO A 16 -4.36 -16.00 6.69
CA PRO A 16 -5.16 -15.10 5.86
C PRO A 16 -6.06 -14.21 6.73
N PHE A 17 -6.24 -12.97 6.32
CA PHE A 17 -7.21 -12.04 6.90
C PHE A 17 -8.03 -11.37 5.81
N PHE A 18 -9.23 -10.93 6.20
CA PHE A 18 -10.14 -10.14 5.39
C PHE A 18 -10.72 -9.03 6.27
N ILE A 19 -10.55 -7.78 5.85
CA ILE A 19 -11.05 -6.61 6.58
C ILE A 19 -11.80 -5.72 5.58
N GLU A 20 -13.01 -5.32 5.95
CA GLU A 20 -13.78 -4.33 5.20
C GLU A 20 -13.36 -2.92 5.63
N TYR A 21 -12.82 -2.14 4.69
CA TYR A 21 -12.53 -0.72 4.88
C TYR A 21 -13.52 0.15 4.11
N THR A 22 -13.66 1.40 4.53
CA THR A 22 -14.46 2.41 3.81
C THR A 22 -13.97 2.65 2.38
N SER A 23 -12.69 2.40 2.11
CA SER A 23 -12.07 2.48 0.78
C SER A 23 -12.20 1.19 -0.05
N GLY A 24 -12.84 0.16 0.49
CA GLY A 24 -13.01 -1.16 -0.13
C GLY A 24 -12.43 -2.31 0.70
N PRO A 25 -12.78 -3.57 0.38
CA PRO A 25 -12.28 -4.74 1.10
C PRO A 25 -10.77 -4.91 0.88
N VAL A 26 -10.05 -5.25 1.96
CA VAL A 26 -8.63 -5.59 1.93
C VAL A 26 -8.46 -7.02 2.42
N SER A 27 -7.85 -7.84 1.57
CA SER A 27 -7.46 -9.22 1.90
C SER A 27 -5.94 -9.36 1.88
N GLY A 28 -5.41 -10.16 2.79
CA GLY A 28 -3.98 -10.44 2.86
C GLY A 28 -3.66 -11.56 3.83
N HIS A 29 -2.43 -11.55 4.32
CA HIS A 29 -1.95 -12.48 5.35
C HIS A 29 -1.27 -11.72 6.48
N VAL A 30 -1.41 -12.19 7.72
CA VAL A 30 -0.82 -11.59 8.93
C VAL A 30 0.07 -12.61 9.66
N CYS A 31 1.18 -12.15 10.23
CA CYS A 31 2.00 -13.01 11.07
C CYS A 31 1.28 -13.31 12.39
N PRO A 32 1.06 -14.60 12.76
CA PRO A 32 0.32 -14.96 13.97
C PRO A 32 1.11 -14.74 15.27
N VAL A 33 2.40 -14.40 15.19
CA VAL A 33 3.25 -14.19 16.37
C VAL A 33 2.83 -12.90 17.08
N PRO A 34 2.40 -12.98 18.36
CA PRO A 34 2.08 -11.80 19.15
C PRO A 34 3.26 -10.81 19.14
N GLY A 35 2.98 -9.53 18.84
CA GLY A 35 4.00 -8.49 18.75
C GLY A 35 4.75 -8.40 17.41
N CYS A 36 4.58 -9.34 16.47
CA CYS A 36 5.18 -9.20 15.14
C CYS A 36 4.43 -8.19 14.26
N GLY A 37 3.10 -8.29 14.20
CA GLY A 37 2.22 -7.35 13.51
C GLY A 37 2.43 -7.17 12.00
N ARG A 38 3.22 -8.00 11.33
CA ARG A 38 3.48 -7.87 9.88
C ARG A 38 2.29 -8.33 9.06
N HIS A 39 1.84 -7.48 8.13
CA HIS A 39 0.80 -7.81 7.16
C HIS A 39 1.38 -7.85 5.75
N HIS A 40 0.88 -8.77 4.94
CA HIS A 40 1.32 -8.97 3.56
C HIS A 40 0.09 -9.06 2.64
N THR A 41 0.01 -8.19 1.64
CA THR A 41 -1.01 -8.23 0.58
C THR A 41 -0.38 -8.62 -0.75
N GLU A 42 -1.16 -8.66 -1.84
CA GLU A 42 -0.63 -8.83 -3.19
C GLU A 42 0.40 -7.76 -3.57
N ASN A 43 0.32 -6.58 -2.96
CA ASN A 43 1.22 -5.45 -3.22
C ASN A 43 2.44 -5.43 -2.27
N GLY A 44 2.66 -6.49 -1.49
CA GLY A 44 3.78 -6.61 -0.55
C GLY A 44 3.41 -6.35 0.91
N TYR A 45 4.44 -6.08 1.72
CA TYR A 45 4.30 -5.82 3.15
C TYR A 45 3.72 -4.43 3.41
N PHE A 46 2.86 -4.33 4.43
CA PHE A 46 2.34 -3.06 4.92
C PHE A 46 2.06 -3.15 6.42
N ASP A 47 2.05 -2.00 7.08
CA ASP A 47 1.73 -1.89 8.49
C ASP A 47 0.27 -1.44 8.68
N LEU A 48 -0.40 -2.02 9.67
CA LEU A 48 -1.67 -1.52 10.16
C LEU A 48 -1.38 -0.66 11.40
N ALA A 49 -1.46 0.66 11.28
CA ALA A 49 -1.44 1.57 12.41
C ALA A 49 -2.89 1.89 12.80
N ASP A 50 -3.28 1.62 14.05
CA ASP A 50 -4.62 1.87 14.58
C ASP A 50 -5.76 1.28 13.73
N GLY A 51 -5.54 0.07 13.20
CA GLY A 51 -6.51 -0.61 12.35
C GLY A 51 -6.74 0.07 11.00
N LYS A 52 -5.82 0.93 10.53
CA LYS A 52 -5.81 1.50 9.17
C LYS A 52 -4.55 1.07 8.43
N PRO A 53 -4.63 0.74 7.12
CA PRO A 53 -3.46 0.47 6.31
C PRO A 53 -2.62 1.74 6.19
N ALA A 54 -1.49 1.76 6.88
CA ALA A 54 -0.42 2.72 6.63
C ALA A 54 0.27 2.29 5.34
N ARG A 55 -0.39 2.49 4.20
CA ARG A 55 0.30 2.51 2.92
C ARG A 55 1.19 3.75 2.95
N GLU A 56 2.50 3.58 2.86
CA GLU A 56 3.34 4.67 2.38
C GLU A 56 2.76 5.09 1.02
N GLU A 57 2.19 6.30 0.97
CA GLU A 57 1.49 6.82 -0.19
C GLU A 57 2.48 7.17 -1.32
N GLU A 58 3.17 6.19 -1.87
CA GLU A 58 4.02 6.40 -3.05
C GLU A 58 3.27 6.68 -4.37
N PRO A 59 1.96 6.40 -4.59
CA PRO A 59 1.35 6.74 -5.87
C PRO A 59 0.78 8.17 -5.92
N LEU A 60 0.56 8.86 -4.80
CA LEU A 60 -0.06 10.20 -4.83
C LEU A 60 0.93 11.27 -5.28
N LYS A 61 2.17 11.23 -4.79
CA LYS A 61 3.24 12.17 -5.19
C LYS A 61 3.49 12.09 -6.70
N ASN A 62 3.54 10.89 -7.27
CA ASN A 62 3.76 10.71 -8.71
C ASN A 62 2.60 11.27 -9.54
N LYS A 63 1.34 11.09 -9.11
CA LYS A 63 0.17 11.68 -9.79
C LYS A 63 0.16 13.20 -9.72
N ILE A 64 0.54 13.77 -8.58
CA ILE A 64 0.64 15.23 -8.40
C ILE A 64 1.75 15.82 -9.29
N THR A 65 2.90 15.16 -9.37
CA THR A 65 4.01 15.60 -10.24
C THR A 65 3.61 15.55 -11.72
N LEU A 66 2.96 14.47 -12.18
CA LEU A 66 2.47 14.36 -13.55
C LEU A 66 1.42 15.43 -13.88
N ALA A 67 0.45 15.65 -12.99
CA ALA A 67 -0.57 16.69 -13.17
C ALA A 67 0.03 18.10 -13.21
N ARG A 68 1.02 18.39 -12.36
CA ARG A 68 1.72 19.67 -12.34
C ARG A 68 2.46 19.93 -13.65
N ASP A 69 3.18 18.94 -14.18
CA ASP A 69 3.94 19.08 -15.42
C ASP A 69 3.03 19.31 -16.63
N GLU A 70 1.87 18.65 -16.65
CA GLU A 70 0.87 18.84 -17.71
C GLU A 70 0.23 20.23 -17.66
N ILE A 71 -0.12 20.73 -16.48
CA ILE A 71 -0.63 22.10 -16.28
C ILE A 71 0.42 23.13 -16.73
N LEU A 72 1.68 22.96 -16.32
CA LEU A 72 2.77 23.87 -16.70
C LEU A 72 3.04 23.87 -18.21
N ARG A 73 2.91 22.71 -18.88
CA ARG A 73 3.03 22.61 -20.34
C ARG A 73 1.94 23.42 -21.04
N VAL A 74 0.69 23.30 -20.58
CA VAL A 74 -0.44 24.06 -21.14
C VAL A 74 -0.24 25.57 -20.95
N ILE A 75 0.18 26.02 -19.77
CA ILE A 75 0.45 27.44 -19.52
C ILE A 75 1.54 27.98 -20.45
N ARG A 76 2.67 27.25 -20.59
CA ARG A 76 3.76 27.65 -21.48
C ARG A 76 3.34 27.72 -22.94
N SER A 77 2.52 26.77 -23.40
CA SER A 77 2.01 26.76 -24.78
C SER A 77 1.10 27.95 -25.10
N ARG A 78 0.48 28.57 -24.08
CA ARG A 78 -0.40 29.75 -24.23
C ARG A 78 0.31 31.08 -24.01
N ALA A 79 1.47 31.09 -23.35
CA ALA A 79 2.24 32.30 -23.04
C ALA A 79 3.21 32.73 -24.16
N GLY A 80 3.20 32.06 -25.31
CA GLY A 80 4.05 32.34 -26.47
C GLY A 80 3.30 32.74 -27.74
N ALA A 81 2.12 33.37 -27.62
CA ALA A 81 1.36 33.96 -28.72
C ALA A 81 1.34 35.50 -28.60
#